data_AF-A0A2T7NG93-F1
#
_entry.id   AF-A0A2T7NG93-F1
#
_cell.length_a   1.000
_cell.length_b   1.000
_cell.length_c   1.000
_cell.angle_alpha   90.00
_cell.angle_beta   90.00
_cell.angle_gamma   90.00
#
_symmetry.space_group_name_H-M   'P 1'
#
loop_
_entity.id
_entity.type
_entity.pdbx_description
1 polymer ?
#
loop_
_entity_poly.entity_id
_entity_poly.type
_entity_poly.pdbx_seq_one_letter_code
_entity_poly.pdbx_strand_id
1 'polypeptide(L)'
;MFQLTVIVKSHPECGSSQFQTYQAQTDSLPGSFDDGHNVYGSHGGLELVEVEPNKHVEIHIKYINTTVVVRQIGRYFTFAIRMPEELVNSSHSRGELELCTRGCPASERINYQEYLAERRDRVPQVSSTYDLEDDDDDGSISNKPLSRHEAEAACRDAQLVDFYFDSCVFDLMATGDRNFTLAAIIALKTFCT
;
A
#
# COMPACT_ATOMS: atom_id res chain seq x y z
N MET A 1 -3.85 -0.82 15.33
CA MET A 1 -3.02 -1.92 14.81
C MET A 1 -3.53 -2.22 13.40
N PHE A 2 -2.67 -2.21 12.38
CA PHE A 2 -3.09 -2.48 11.01
C PHE A 2 -2.94 -3.97 10.72
N GLN A 3 -3.92 -4.52 10.00
CA GLN A 3 -3.97 -5.93 9.63
C GLN A 3 -4.29 -6.05 8.15
N LEU A 4 -3.62 -6.98 7.49
CA LEU A 4 -3.92 -7.41 6.13
C LEU A 4 -4.19 -8.92 6.15
N THR A 5 -5.20 -9.36 5.39
CA THR A 5 -5.55 -10.77 5.32
C THR A 5 -5.84 -11.15 3.89
N VAL A 6 -5.20 -12.22 3.42
CA VAL A 6 -5.45 -12.84 2.11
C VAL A 6 -6.01 -14.24 2.35
N ILE A 7 -7.14 -14.55 1.73
CA ILE A 7 -7.77 -15.87 1.81
C ILE A 7 -7.78 -16.48 0.41
N VAL A 8 -7.06 -17.58 0.24
CA VAL A 8 -7.05 -18.37 -0.99
C VAL A 8 -8.06 -19.50 -0.84
N LYS A 9 -9.14 -19.48 -1.64
CA LYS A 9 -10.19 -20.50 -1.61
C LYS A 9 -9.62 -21.88 -1.99
N SER A 10 -10.23 -22.94 -1.47
CA SER A 10 -9.81 -24.32 -1.76
C SER A 10 -9.90 -24.64 -3.24
N HIS A 11 -8.93 -25.41 -3.72
CA HIS A 11 -8.86 -25.89 -5.09
C HIS A 11 -8.17 -27.26 -5.11
N PRO A 12 -8.89 -28.37 -4.88
CA PRO A 12 -8.29 -29.68 -4.62
C PRO A 12 -7.39 -30.24 -5.73
N GLU A 13 -7.63 -29.84 -6.99
CA GLU A 13 -6.88 -30.37 -8.13
C GLU A 13 -5.48 -29.74 -8.27
N CYS A 14 -5.37 -28.43 -8.02
CA CYS A 14 -4.13 -27.66 -8.29
C CYS A 14 -3.57 -26.92 -7.06
N GLY A 15 -4.29 -26.88 -5.94
CA GLY A 15 -3.94 -26.12 -4.73
C GLY A 15 -4.18 -26.95 -3.47
N SER A 16 -4.74 -26.32 -2.43
CA SER A 16 -5.12 -26.98 -1.17
C SER A 16 -6.56 -27.50 -1.22
N SER A 17 -6.84 -28.60 -0.54
CA SER A 17 -8.22 -29.07 -0.33
C SER A 17 -9.01 -28.18 0.64
N GLN A 18 -8.33 -27.33 1.41
CA GLN A 18 -8.90 -26.35 2.33
C GLN A 18 -8.55 -24.92 1.88
N PHE A 19 -9.21 -23.91 2.45
CA PHE A 19 -8.81 -22.53 2.21
C PHE A 19 -7.53 -22.23 3.00
N GLN A 20 -6.62 -21.45 2.40
CA GLN A 20 -5.40 -21.02 3.07
C GLN A 20 -5.51 -19.54 3.40
N THR A 21 -5.23 -19.21 4.66
CA THR A 21 -5.23 -17.83 5.16
C THR A 21 -3.81 -17.37 5.35
N TYR A 22 -3.53 -16.18 4.85
CA TYR A 22 -2.32 -15.43 5.12
C TYR A 22 -2.71 -14.17 5.90
N GLN A 23 -2.13 -13.97 7.08
CA GLN A 23 -2.36 -12.80 7.91
C GLN A 23 -1.06 -12.05 8.20
N ALA A 24 -1.08 -10.75 7.95
CA ALA A 24 0.01 -9.83 8.28
C ALA A 24 -0.46 -8.76 9.27
N GLN A 25 0.41 -8.37 10.17
CA GLN A 25 0.20 -7.32 11.17
C GLN A 25 1.40 -6.38 11.18
N THR A 26 1.22 -5.11 11.56
CA THR A 26 2.34 -4.16 11.61
C THR A 26 3.57 -4.76 12.31
N ASP A 27 4.72 -4.72 11.64
CA ASP A 27 6.03 -5.27 12.06
C ASP A 27 6.14 -6.80 12.01
N SER A 28 5.16 -7.46 11.42
CA SER A 28 5.10 -8.91 11.24
C SER A 28 4.52 -9.26 9.87
N LEU A 29 5.42 -9.50 8.91
CA LEU A 29 5.08 -9.97 7.57
C LEU A 29 5.65 -11.38 7.37
N PRO A 30 4.92 -12.45 7.77
CA PRO A 30 5.46 -13.80 7.82
C PRO A 30 5.70 -14.39 6.41
N GLY A 31 6.69 -15.29 6.31
CA GLY A 31 7.00 -16.07 5.11
C GLY A 31 6.22 -17.38 4.96
N SER A 32 5.06 -17.50 5.63
CA SER A 32 4.20 -18.69 5.59
C SER A 32 2.73 -18.32 5.76
N PHE A 33 1.83 -19.24 5.40
CA PHE A 33 0.41 -19.18 5.76
C PHE A 33 0.23 -19.47 7.26
N ASP A 34 -1.01 -19.29 7.76
CA ASP A 34 -1.34 -19.44 9.18
C ASP A 34 -1.06 -20.84 9.76
N ASP A 35 -1.03 -21.87 8.91
CA ASP A 35 -0.69 -23.25 9.29
C ASP A 35 0.82 -23.53 9.29
N GLY A 36 1.66 -22.53 8.97
CA GLY A 36 3.11 -22.62 8.91
C GLY A 36 3.68 -23.19 7.61
N HIS A 37 2.83 -23.61 6.67
CA HIS A 37 3.28 -24.04 5.35
C HIS A 37 3.35 -22.85 4.39
N ASN A 38 4.07 -23.01 3.28
CA ASN A 38 4.23 -21.97 2.25
C ASN A 38 3.98 -22.47 0.82
N VAL A 39 3.70 -23.77 0.61
CA VAL A 39 3.45 -24.36 -0.71
C VAL A 39 2.32 -25.38 -0.65
N TYR A 40 1.41 -25.36 -1.62
CA TYR A 40 0.34 -26.35 -1.80
C TYR A 40 0.13 -26.71 -3.27
N GLY A 41 -0.51 -27.87 -3.46
CA GLY A 41 -0.86 -28.38 -4.78
C GLY A 41 0.31 -28.99 -5.53
N SER A 42 -0.01 -29.78 -6.56
CA SER A 42 0.98 -30.39 -7.44
C SER A 42 1.83 -29.32 -8.12
N HIS A 43 3.16 -29.49 -8.11
CA HIS A 43 4.12 -28.52 -8.68
C HIS A 43 4.06 -27.11 -8.07
N GLY A 44 3.55 -26.98 -6.83
CA GLY A 44 3.48 -25.69 -6.12
C GLY A 44 2.51 -24.72 -6.79
N GLY A 45 1.28 -25.17 -7.04
CA GLY A 45 0.23 -24.35 -7.66
C GLY A 45 -0.19 -23.16 -6.80
N LEU A 46 -0.03 -23.25 -5.47
CA LEU A 46 -0.05 -22.13 -4.54
C LEU A 46 1.30 -22.07 -3.83
N GLU A 47 1.95 -20.92 -3.86
CA GLU A 47 3.27 -20.72 -3.26
C GLU A 47 3.39 -19.31 -2.66
N LEU A 48 3.91 -19.23 -1.44
CA LEU A 48 4.25 -17.97 -0.77
C LEU A 48 5.77 -17.86 -0.70
N VAL A 49 6.29 -16.77 -1.25
CA VAL A 49 7.71 -16.44 -1.31
C VAL A 49 7.98 -15.23 -0.44
N GLU A 50 8.86 -15.39 0.56
CA GLU A 50 9.42 -14.27 1.32
C GLU A 50 10.59 -13.68 0.53
N VAL A 51 10.34 -12.54 -0.13
CA VAL A 51 11.33 -11.87 -0.99
C VAL A 51 12.29 -11.02 -0.16
N GLU A 52 11.77 -10.31 0.84
CA GLU A 52 12.56 -9.61 1.86
C GLU A 52 11.96 -9.89 3.24
N PRO A 53 12.76 -10.41 4.20
CA PRO A 53 12.25 -10.80 5.50
C PRO A 53 11.49 -9.67 6.22
N ASN A 54 10.29 -9.98 6.69
CA ASN A 54 9.38 -9.04 7.37
C ASN A 54 9.03 -7.76 6.58
N LYS A 55 9.29 -7.71 5.27
CA LYS A 55 9.08 -6.48 4.48
C LYS A 55 8.43 -6.71 3.13
N HIS A 56 8.66 -7.84 2.48
CA HIS A 56 8.11 -8.13 1.17
C HIS A 56 7.84 -9.61 1.00
N VAL A 57 6.57 -9.95 0.74
CA VAL A 57 6.15 -11.30 0.37
C VAL A 57 5.34 -11.29 -0.92
N GLU A 58 5.40 -12.38 -1.65
CA GLU A 58 4.61 -12.64 -2.84
C GLU A 58 3.85 -13.95 -2.69
N ILE A 59 2.55 -13.94 -2.97
CA ILE A 59 1.69 -15.11 -2.97
C ILE A 59 1.33 -15.40 -4.43
N HIS A 60 1.89 -16.48 -4.98
CA HIS A 60 1.67 -16.94 -6.35
C HIS A 60 0.59 -18.01 -6.37
N ILE A 61 -0.52 -17.71 -7.02
CA ILE A 61 -1.63 -18.63 -7.26
C ILE A 61 -1.61 -19.00 -8.74
N LYS A 62 -0.69 -19.92 -9.09
CA LYS A 62 -0.30 -20.24 -10.47
C LYS A 62 -1.47 -20.78 -11.29
N TYR A 63 -2.34 -21.60 -10.68
CA TYR A 63 -3.47 -22.25 -11.37
C TYR A 63 -4.58 -21.27 -11.83
N ILE A 64 -4.61 -20.05 -11.29
CA ILE A 64 -5.48 -18.95 -11.74
C ILE A 64 -4.69 -17.72 -12.20
N ASN A 65 -3.41 -17.91 -12.53
CA ASN A 65 -2.49 -16.86 -12.99
C ASN A 65 -2.60 -15.55 -12.17
N THR A 66 -2.71 -15.71 -10.85
CA THR A 66 -2.88 -14.58 -9.91
C THR A 66 -1.65 -14.44 -9.05
N THR A 67 -1.19 -13.21 -8.84
CA THR A 67 -0.12 -12.90 -7.89
C THR A 67 -0.57 -11.78 -6.97
N VAL A 68 -0.41 -11.99 -5.66
CA VAL A 68 -0.63 -10.98 -4.63
C VAL A 68 0.71 -10.61 -4.04
N VAL A 69 1.04 -9.32 -4.07
CA VAL A 69 2.28 -8.78 -3.53
C VAL A 69 1.93 -7.96 -2.30
N VAL A 70 2.60 -8.22 -1.18
CA VAL A 70 2.40 -7.47 0.07
C VAL A 70 3.74 -6.94 0.55
N ARG A 71 3.77 -5.64 0.87
CA ARG A 71 4.98 -4.97 1.38
C ARG A 71 4.67 -4.13 2.60
N GLN A 72 5.56 -4.16 3.58
CA GLN A 72 5.53 -3.23 4.71
C GLN A 72 6.48 -2.06 4.42
N ILE A 73 5.95 -0.84 4.50
CA ILE A 73 6.68 0.41 4.29
C ILE A 73 6.44 1.28 5.52
N GLY A 74 7.47 1.44 6.35
CA GLY A 74 7.32 2.00 7.69
C GLY A 74 6.30 1.20 8.50
N ARG A 75 5.21 1.86 8.88
CA ARG A 75 4.11 1.26 9.67
C ARG A 75 2.88 0.83 8.84
N TYR A 76 2.94 1.01 7.52
CA TYR A 76 1.83 0.79 6.62
C TYR A 76 2.07 -0.43 5.74
N PHE A 77 0.99 -1.09 5.33
CA PHE A 77 1.04 -2.09 4.28
C PHE A 77 0.67 -1.48 2.94
N THR A 78 1.39 -1.89 1.91
CA THR A 78 1.00 -1.71 0.51
C THR A 78 0.76 -3.09 -0.08
N PHE A 79 -0.21 -3.18 -0.99
CA PHE A 79 -0.47 -4.42 -1.69
C PHE A 79 -0.77 -4.17 -3.17
N ALA A 80 -0.46 -5.16 -3.99
CA ALA A 80 -0.75 -5.17 -5.41
C ALA A 80 -1.29 -6.54 -5.79
N ILE A 81 -2.29 -6.58 -6.67
CA ILE A 81 -2.91 -7.82 -7.14
C ILE A 81 -2.89 -7.81 -8.67
N ARG A 82 -2.29 -8.83 -9.25
CA ARG A 82 -2.38 -9.13 -10.69
C ARG A 82 -3.27 -10.35 -10.86
N MET A 83 -4.40 -10.19 -11.53
CA MET A 83 -5.40 -11.25 -11.74
C MET A 83 -5.97 -11.18 -13.16
N PRO A 84 -6.26 -12.31 -13.82
CA PRO A 84 -6.94 -12.34 -15.12
C PRO A 84 -8.33 -11.72 -15.08
N GLU A 85 -8.65 -10.92 -16.10
CA GLU A 85 -9.93 -10.19 -16.20
C GLU A 85 -11.15 -11.12 -16.15
N GLU A 86 -11.07 -12.28 -16.80
CA GLU A 86 -12.15 -13.28 -16.81
C GLU A 86 -12.54 -13.73 -15.40
N LEU A 87 -11.56 -13.88 -14.50
CA LEU A 87 -11.80 -14.28 -13.11
C LEU A 87 -12.42 -13.15 -12.31
N VAL A 88 -11.95 -11.91 -12.53
CA VAL A 88 -12.49 -10.71 -11.88
C VAL A 88 -13.96 -10.46 -12.26
N ASN A 89 -14.32 -10.72 -13.53
CA ASN A 89 -15.69 -10.54 -14.01
C ASN A 89 -16.61 -11.71 -13.61
N SER A 90 -16.05 -12.90 -13.36
CA SER A 90 -16.84 -14.06 -12.92
C SER A 90 -17.28 -13.98 -11.45
N SER A 91 -16.59 -13.17 -10.63
CA SER A 91 -16.75 -13.15 -9.18
C SER A 91 -17.88 -12.24 -8.69
N HIS A 92 -18.77 -11.77 -9.56
CA HIS A 92 -19.80 -10.80 -9.20
C HIS A 92 -20.89 -11.38 -8.27
N SER A 93 -20.65 -11.27 -6.97
CA SER A 93 -21.70 -11.37 -5.95
C SER A 93 -22.58 -10.11 -5.99
N ARG A 94 -23.89 -10.26 -6.14
CA ARG A 94 -24.83 -9.14 -5.97
C ARG A 94 -24.81 -8.71 -4.50
N GLY A 95 -24.49 -7.43 -4.24
CA GLY A 95 -24.62 -6.83 -2.91
C GLY A 95 -23.37 -6.86 -2.02
N GLU A 96 -22.27 -7.47 -2.45
CA GLU A 96 -21.00 -7.40 -1.71
C GLU A 96 -20.19 -6.15 -2.12
N LEU A 97 -19.51 -5.55 -1.14
CA LEU A 97 -18.63 -4.39 -1.32
C LEU A 97 -17.26 -4.87 -1.83
N GLU A 98 -16.90 -4.50 -3.04
CA GLU A 98 -15.65 -4.90 -3.70
C GLU A 98 -14.84 -3.67 -4.14
N LEU A 99 -13.88 -3.24 -3.31
CA LEU A 99 -13.12 -2.01 -3.58
C LEU A 99 -12.22 -2.11 -4.82
N CYS A 100 -11.67 -3.29 -5.12
CA CYS A 100 -10.75 -3.47 -6.26
C CYS A 100 -11.45 -3.38 -7.63
N THR A 101 -12.75 -3.67 -7.70
CA THR A 101 -13.51 -3.66 -8.96
C THR A 101 -14.44 -2.46 -9.09
N ARG A 102 -15.02 -1.99 -7.97
CA ARG A 102 -16.01 -0.89 -7.96
C ARG A 102 -15.46 0.42 -7.40
N GLY A 103 -14.28 0.39 -6.80
CA GLY A 103 -13.70 1.52 -6.09
C GLY A 103 -14.40 1.80 -4.76
N CYS A 104 -13.95 2.86 -4.08
CA CYS A 104 -14.52 3.28 -2.80
C CYS A 104 -15.94 3.85 -2.96
N PRO A 105 -16.85 3.63 -1.99
CA PRO A 105 -18.13 4.33 -1.92
C PRO A 105 -17.95 5.85 -1.94
N ALA A 106 -18.91 6.59 -2.50
CA ALA A 106 -18.79 8.04 -2.69
C ALA A 106 -18.54 8.80 -1.37
N SER A 107 -19.09 8.33 -0.25
CA SER A 107 -18.88 8.92 1.09
C SER A 107 -17.45 8.75 1.63
N GLU A 108 -16.71 7.77 1.11
CA GLU A 108 -15.33 7.46 1.52
C GLU A 108 -14.29 8.05 0.55
N ARG A 109 -14.74 8.76 -0.50
CA ARG A 109 -13.83 9.37 -1.48
C ARG A 109 -13.37 10.74 -0.99
N ILE A 110 -12.07 10.96 -1.05
CA ILE A 110 -11.46 12.26 -0.72
C ILE A 110 -11.27 13.03 -2.02
N ASN A 111 -11.78 14.26 -2.09
CA ASN A 111 -11.45 15.19 -3.15
C ASN A 111 -10.07 15.81 -2.87
N TYR A 112 -9.01 15.17 -3.40
CA TYR A 112 -7.64 15.60 -3.13
C TYR A 112 -7.37 17.03 -3.61
N GLN A 113 -8.02 17.50 -4.69
CA GLN A 113 -7.82 18.85 -5.20
C GLN A 113 -8.33 19.91 -4.22
N GLU A 114 -9.51 19.68 -3.67
CA GLU A 114 -10.11 20.53 -2.63
C GLU A 114 -9.29 20.47 -1.34
N TYR A 115 -8.88 19.29 -0.90
CA TYR A 115 -8.01 19.12 0.26
C TYR A 115 -6.68 19.89 0.12
N LEU A 116 -6.04 19.80 -1.05
CA LEU A 116 -4.80 20.51 -1.34
C LEU A 116 -5.02 22.03 -1.43
N ALA A 117 -6.18 22.49 -1.89
CA ALA A 117 -6.54 23.90 -1.95
C ALA A 117 -6.78 24.49 -0.56
N GLU A 118 -7.54 23.81 0.31
CA GLU A 118 -7.83 24.27 1.68
C GLU A 118 -6.56 24.36 2.55
N ARG A 119 -5.63 23.41 2.38
CA ARG A 119 -4.34 23.45 3.10
C ARG A 119 -3.37 24.48 2.55
N ARG A 120 -3.61 25.02 1.35
CA ARG A 120 -2.83 26.14 0.79
C ARG A 120 -3.04 27.42 1.60
N ASP A 121 -4.22 27.58 2.19
CA ASP A 121 -4.59 28.76 3.01
C ASP A 121 -4.17 28.62 4.48
N ARG A 122 -3.78 27.40 4.90
CA ARG A 122 -3.11 27.15 6.18
C ARG A 122 -1.60 27.12 6.01
N VAL A 123 -1.04 28.15 5.38
CA VAL A 123 0.32 28.57 5.74
C VAL A 123 0.25 28.84 7.25
N PRO A 124 1.09 28.25 8.11
CA PRO A 124 1.26 28.77 9.45
C PRO A 124 1.61 30.24 9.24
N GLN A 125 0.65 31.14 9.49
CA GLN A 125 0.96 32.54 9.63
C GLN A 125 2.08 32.55 10.66
N VAL A 126 3.29 32.80 10.18
CA VAL A 126 4.42 33.20 11.00
C VAL A 126 3.90 34.48 11.62
N SER A 127 3.25 34.31 12.77
CA SER A 127 2.96 35.36 13.72
C SER A 127 4.34 35.71 14.22
N SER A 128 4.99 36.60 13.47
CA SER A 128 6.24 37.23 13.83
C SER A 128 6.07 37.84 15.21
N THR A 129 6.53 37.14 16.24
CA THR A 129 6.89 37.64 17.56
C THR A 129 7.49 36.50 18.38
N TYR A 130 8.82 36.55 18.57
CA TYR A 130 9.65 35.78 19.53
C TYR A 130 9.82 34.28 19.15
N ASP A 131 10.99 33.68 18.95
CA ASP A 131 12.38 33.99 19.29
C ASP A 131 13.35 33.37 18.26
N LEU A 132 14.54 33.98 18.13
CA LEU A 132 15.68 33.42 17.44
C LEU A 132 16.28 32.30 18.31
N GLU A 133 16.17 31.04 17.87
CA GLU A 133 17.08 30.00 18.33
C GLU A 133 17.63 29.27 17.10
N ASP A 134 18.92 29.52 16.87
CA ASP A 134 19.83 28.76 16.03
C ASP A 134 19.84 27.27 16.44
N ASP A 135 20.07 26.42 15.43
CA ASP A 135 20.65 25.08 15.48
C ASP A 135 20.43 24.22 16.74
N ASP A 136 19.64 23.15 16.59
CA ASP A 136 20.11 21.84 17.03
C ASP A 136 19.57 20.72 16.12
N ASP A 137 20.53 20.06 15.49
CA ASP A 137 20.48 18.71 14.95
C ASP A 137 20.04 17.75 16.05
N ASP A 138 18.74 17.58 16.25
CA ASP A 138 18.19 16.49 17.07
C ASP A 138 17.22 15.66 16.23
N GLY A 139 17.59 14.39 16.04
CA GLY A 139 16.99 13.40 15.15
C GLY A 139 15.59 12.93 15.56
N SER A 140 14.70 13.86 15.85
CA SER A 140 13.30 13.62 16.15
C SER A 140 12.48 13.72 14.86
N ILE A 141 11.96 12.58 14.40
CA ILE A 141 11.03 12.47 13.26
C ILE A 141 9.75 13.23 13.60
N SER A 142 9.74 14.54 13.38
CA SER A 142 8.56 15.37 13.52
C SER A 142 7.58 14.99 12.42
N ASN A 143 6.53 14.23 12.79
CA ASN A 143 5.35 13.94 11.96
C ASN A 143 4.49 15.21 11.75
N LYS A 144 5.12 16.34 11.42
CA LYS A 144 4.41 17.54 10.99
C LYS A 144 4.06 17.36 9.51
N PRO A 145 2.80 17.63 9.11
CA PRO A 145 2.41 17.67 7.71
C PRO A 145 3.38 18.52 6.88
N LEU A 146 3.92 17.96 5.80
CA LEU A 146 4.80 18.71 4.90
C LEU A 146 4.01 19.84 4.22
N SER A 147 4.68 20.95 3.94
CA SER A 147 4.10 21.96 3.06
C SER A 147 3.95 21.40 1.64
N ARG A 148 3.04 21.99 0.85
CA ARG A 148 2.83 21.57 -0.55
C ARG A 148 4.11 21.65 -1.38
N HIS A 149 4.89 22.70 -1.18
CA HIS A 149 6.15 22.89 -1.92
C HIS A 149 7.17 21.79 -1.59
N GLU A 150 7.34 21.46 -0.32
CA GLU A 150 8.26 20.40 0.12
C GLU A 150 7.80 19.02 -0.36
N ALA A 151 6.50 18.73 -0.25
CA ALA A 151 5.92 17.48 -0.72
C ALA A 151 6.11 17.31 -2.23
N GLU A 152 5.80 18.33 -3.03
CA GLU A 152 6.02 18.29 -4.46
C GLU A 152 7.50 18.14 -4.85
N ALA A 153 8.41 18.83 -4.14
CA ALA A 153 9.85 18.68 -4.38
C ALA A 153 10.31 17.23 -4.13
N ALA A 154 9.92 16.65 -2.99
CA ALA A 154 10.26 15.27 -2.66
C ALA A 154 9.71 14.26 -3.69
N CYS A 155 8.45 14.44 -4.13
CA CYS A 155 7.85 13.54 -5.13
C CYS A 155 8.44 13.73 -6.54
N ARG A 156 8.90 14.95 -6.90
CA ARG A 156 9.64 15.20 -8.15
C ARG A 156 11.03 14.56 -8.14
N ASP A 157 11.76 14.68 -7.03
CA ASP A 157 13.08 14.06 -6.86
C ASP A 157 12.99 12.53 -6.96
N ALA A 158 11.86 11.96 -6.51
CA ALA A 158 11.52 10.55 -6.67
C ALA A 158 11.13 10.14 -8.10
N GLN A 159 11.13 11.07 -9.06
CA GLN A 159 10.76 10.85 -10.47
C GLN A 159 9.36 10.26 -10.65
N LEU A 160 8.44 10.58 -9.75
CA LEU A 160 7.05 10.16 -9.85
C LEU A 160 6.32 11.02 -10.88
N VAL A 161 5.38 10.39 -11.60
CA VAL A 161 4.58 11.04 -12.65
C VAL A 161 3.10 10.70 -12.50
N ASP A 162 2.26 11.52 -13.12
CA ASP A 162 0.80 11.34 -13.21
C ASP A 162 0.16 11.05 -11.85
N PHE A 163 -0.67 10.01 -11.78
CA PHE A 163 -1.39 9.58 -10.58
C PHE A 163 -0.47 9.30 -9.39
N TYR A 164 0.72 8.72 -9.61
CA TYR A 164 1.65 8.39 -8.54
C TYR A 164 2.29 9.64 -7.92
N PHE A 165 2.49 10.68 -8.74
CA PHE A 165 2.94 11.98 -8.25
C PHE A 165 1.87 12.62 -7.36
N ASP A 166 0.62 12.70 -7.83
CA ASP A 166 -0.47 13.31 -7.08
C ASP A 166 -0.75 12.58 -5.76
N SER A 167 -0.74 11.24 -5.78
CA SER A 167 -0.89 10.42 -4.58
C SER A 167 0.24 10.67 -3.57
N CYS A 168 1.49 10.70 -4.03
CA CYS A 168 2.64 10.98 -3.17
C CYS A 168 2.52 12.35 -2.50
N VAL A 169 2.19 13.39 -3.27
CA VAL A 169 2.05 14.75 -2.72
C VAL A 169 0.94 14.81 -1.66
N PHE A 170 -0.20 14.19 -1.96
CA PHE A 170 -1.30 14.09 -1.01
C PHE A 170 -0.89 13.38 0.28
N ASP A 171 -0.26 12.21 0.19
CA ASP A 171 0.12 11.41 1.37
C ASP A 171 1.14 12.14 2.24
N LEU A 172 2.15 12.78 1.64
CA LEU A 172 3.15 13.58 2.36
C LEU A 172 2.52 14.79 3.06
N MET A 173 1.61 15.48 2.38
CA MET A 173 0.90 16.62 2.96
C MET A 173 -0.10 16.19 4.04
N ALA A 174 -0.68 15.00 3.94
CA ALA A 174 -1.65 14.52 4.92
C ALA A 174 -0.98 13.98 6.18
N THR A 175 0.10 13.23 6.02
CA THR A 175 0.72 12.44 7.09
C THR A 175 2.04 13.01 7.61
N GLY A 176 2.79 13.73 6.76
CA GLY A 176 4.17 14.11 7.05
C GLY A 176 5.20 12.98 6.87
N ASP A 177 4.76 11.76 6.53
CA ASP A 177 5.63 10.57 6.50
C ASP A 177 6.25 10.37 5.11
N ARG A 178 7.57 10.58 5.01
CA ARG A 178 8.34 10.42 3.77
C ARG A 178 8.40 8.99 3.24
N ASN A 179 8.00 7.99 4.03
CA ASN A 179 7.90 6.61 3.56
C ASN A 179 6.87 6.46 2.43
N PHE A 180 5.87 7.36 2.33
CA PHE A 180 4.91 7.35 1.22
C PHE A 180 5.55 7.66 -0.14
N THR A 181 6.69 8.34 -0.18
CA THR A 181 7.47 8.49 -1.42
C THR A 181 7.97 7.14 -1.92
N LEU A 182 8.47 6.29 -1.02
CA LEU A 182 8.91 4.94 -1.36
C LEU A 182 7.74 4.06 -1.81
N ALA A 183 6.60 4.17 -1.13
CA ALA A 183 5.36 3.47 -1.52
C ALA A 183 4.94 3.80 -2.95
N ALA A 184 4.94 5.08 -3.31
CA ALA A 184 4.61 5.53 -4.65
C ALA A 184 5.63 5.05 -5.71
N ILE A 185 6.94 5.08 -5.41
CA ILE A 185 7.98 4.56 -6.32
C ILE A 185 7.76 3.07 -6.60
N ILE A 186 7.51 2.28 -5.56
CA ILE A 186 7.29 0.85 -5.67
C ILE A 186 6.03 0.56 -6.48
N ALA A 187 4.94 1.31 -6.24
CA ALA A 187 3.70 1.16 -6.98
C ALA A 187 3.91 1.47 -8.48
N LEU A 188 4.55 2.59 -8.81
CA LEU A 188 4.88 2.95 -10.20
C LEU A 188 5.67 1.84 -10.89
N LYS A 189 6.72 1.32 -10.25
CA LYS A 189 7.55 0.24 -10.80
C LYS A 189 6.82 -1.10 -10.94
N THR A 190 5.87 -1.39 -10.06
CA THR A 190 5.13 -2.68 -10.07
C THR A 190 4.13 -2.76 -11.23
N PHE A 191 3.56 -1.62 -11.66
CA PHE A 191 2.47 -1.60 -12.65
C PHE A 191 2.85 -0.99 -14.01
N CYS A 192 3.99 -0.31 -14.14
CA CYS A 192 4.45 0.27 -15.41
C CYS A 192 5.43 -0.61 -16.20
N THR A 193 5.72 -1.84 -15.74
CA THR A 193 6.56 -2.84 -16.44
C THR A 193 5.75 -4.08 -16.80
#